data_AF-A0A2T8HLD0-F1
#
_entry.id   AF-A0A2T8HLD0-F1
#
_cell.length_a   1.000
_cell.length_b   1.000
_cell.length_c   1.000
_cell.angle_alpha   90.00
_cell.angle_beta   90.00
_cell.angle_gamma   90.00
#
_symmetry.space_group_name_H-M   'P 1'
#
loop_
_entity.id
_entity.type
_entity.pdbx_description
1 polymer ?
#
loop_
_entity_poly.entity_id
_entity_poly.type
_entity_poly.pdbx_seq_one_letter_code
_entity_poly.pdbx_strand_id
1 'polypeptide(L)'
;MEKRSLLLNKYYWGVVVPQSSEALIYAGWERERFAHPDLVHKFWKTLLGIPSTADLSNKKFLEFVEDIKRIAASYLMHYIPDPNEDLSEEIISGY
;
A
#
# COMPACT_ATOMS: atom_id res chain seq x y z
N MET A 1 15.57 -2.04 19.32
CA MET A 1 14.64 -1.56 18.26
C MET A 1 13.30 -2.23 18.50
N GLU A 2 12.26 -1.44 18.71
CA GLU A 2 10.91 -1.97 18.91
C GLU A 2 10.46 -2.61 17.60
N LYS A 3 10.20 -3.93 17.61
CA LYS A 3 9.71 -4.64 16.43
C LYS A 3 8.38 -4.01 16.01
N ARG A 4 8.21 -3.76 14.72
CA ARG A 4 6.96 -3.23 14.17
C ARG A 4 5.77 -4.07 14.65
N SER A 5 4.66 -3.42 14.99
CA SER A 5 3.43 -4.14 15.36
C SER A 5 3.06 -5.17 14.28
N LEU A 6 2.76 -6.40 14.73
CA LEU A 6 2.34 -7.49 13.84
C LEU A 6 1.13 -7.10 12.99
N LEU A 7 0.21 -6.31 13.56
CA LEU A 7 -0.97 -5.81 12.86
C LEU A 7 -0.60 -4.87 11.71
N LEU A 8 0.33 -3.96 11.94
CA LEU A 8 0.78 -2.99 10.94
C LEU A 8 1.52 -3.68 9.79
N ASN A 9 2.32 -4.70 10.09
CA ASN A 9 2.93 -5.55 9.07
C ASN A 9 1.89 -6.35 8.28
N LYS A 10 0.91 -6.95 8.96
CA LYS A 10 -0.17 -7.69 8.32
C LYS A 10 -0.98 -6.80 7.37
N TYR A 11 -1.33 -5.60 7.81
CA TYR A 11 -2.03 -4.62 6.98
C TYR A 11 -1.21 -4.23 5.75
N TYR A 12 0.06 -3.88 5.94
CA TYR A 12 0.90 -3.47 4.83
C TYR A 12 1.02 -4.53 3.73
N TRP A 13 1.37 -5.76 4.12
CA TRP A 13 1.57 -6.85 3.17
C TRP A 13 0.27 -7.47 2.66
N GLY A 14 -0.79 -7.48 3.48
CA GLY A 14 -2.07 -8.09 3.14
C GLY A 14 -3.02 -7.18 2.36
N VAL A 15 -2.87 -5.85 2.47
CA VAL A 15 -3.78 -4.88 1.85
C VAL A 15 -3.03 -3.86 1.02
N VAL A 16 -2.13 -3.09 1.62
CA VAL A 16 -1.50 -1.93 0.96
C VAL A 16 -0.69 -2.35 -0.28
N VAL A 17 0.14 -3.39 -0.17
CA VAL A 17 0.96 -3.88 -1.28
C VAL A 17 0.11 -4.47 -2.41
N PRO A 18 -0.85 -5.37 -2.17
CA PRO A 18 -1.77 -5.86 -3.21
C PRO A 18 -2.57 -4.75 -3.90
N GLN A 19 -3.17 -3.83 -3.13
CA GLN A 19 -3.96 -2.73 -3.69
C GLN A 19 -3.09 -1.78 -4.52
N SER A 20 -1.85 -1.52 -4.07
CA SER A 20 -0.89 -0.75 -4.86
C SER A 20 -0.49 -1.46 -6.15
N SER A 21 -0.33 -2.79 -6.12
CA SER A 21 -0.02 -3.59 -7.30
C SER A 21 -1.11 -3.43 -8.35
N GLU A 22 -2.37 -3.60 -7.95
CA GLU A 22 -3.54 -3.43 -8.81
C GLU A 22 -3.60 -2.02 -9.39
N ALA A 23 -3.45 -1.00 -8.55
CA ALA A 23 -3.47 0.40 -8.96
C ALA A 23 -2.38 0.73 -10.00
N LEU A 24 -1.14 0.28 -9.77
CA LEU A 24 -0.03 0.52 -10.69
C LEU A 24 -0.25 -0.19 -12.03
N ILE A 25 -0.69 -1.45 -12.01
CA ILE A 25 -0.96 -2.21 -13.23
C ILE A 25 -2.12 -1.58 -14.01
N TYR A 26 -3.18 -1.16 -13.33
CA TYR A 26 -4.34 -0.51 -13.95
C TYR A 26 -3.95 0.84 -14.59
N ALA A 27 -3.04 1.58 -13.95
CA ALA A 27 -2.46 2.80 -14.50
C ALA A 27 -1.49 2.56 -15.69
N GLY A 28 -1.33 1.32 -16.14
CA GLY A 28 -0.54 0.96 -17.34
C GLY A 28 0.92 0.61 -17.06
N TRP A 29 1.31 0.41 -15.80
CA TRP A 29 2.66 -0.07 -15.47
C TRP A 29 2.81 -1.57 -15.76
N GLU A 30 4.04 -1.99 -16.02
CA GLU A 30 4.38 -3.36 -16.44
C GLU A 30 3.92 -4.42 -15.41
N ARG A 31 2.99 -5.28 -15.82
CA ARG A 31 2.39 -6.30 -14.95
C ARG A 31 3.41 -7.28 -14.42
N GLU A 32 4.32 -7.72 -15.29
CA GLU A 32 5.39 -8.67 -14.98
C GLU A 32 6.25 -8.16 -13.82
N ARG A 33 6.43 -6.85 -13.71
CA ARG A 33 7.15 -6.22 -12.62
C ARG A 33 6.28 -6.03 -11.38
N PHE A 34 5.08 -5.49 -11.53
CA PHE A 34 4.27 -5.06 -10.39
C PHE A 34 3.35 -6.14 -9.82
N ALA A 35 3.26 -7.32 -10.44
CA ALA A 35 2.63 -8.51 -9.84
C ALA A 35 3.45 -9.10 -8.68
N HIS A 36 4.72 -8.73 -8.53
CA HIS A 36 5.59 -9.21 -7.47
C HIS A 36 5.57 -8.27 -6.25
N PRO A 37 5.11 -8.71 -5.06
CA PRO A 37 5.00 -7.87 -3.87
C PRO A 37 6.31 -7.19 -3.46
N ASP A 38 7.44 -7.88 -3.60
CA ASP A 38 8.76 -7.34 -3.25
C ASP A 38 9.17 -6.17 -4.17
N LEU A 39 8.78 -6.22 -5.44
CA LEU A 39 9.06 -5.15 -6.40
C LEU A 39 8.16 -3.94 -6.17
N VAL A 40 6.90 -4.15 -5.78
CA VAL A 40 5.99 -3.08 -5.33
C VAL A 40 6.54 -2.41 -4.06
N HIS A 41 6.95 -3.20 -3.07
CA HIS A 41 7.58 -2.69 -1.86
C HIS A 41 8.84 -1.87 -2.17
N LYS A 42 9.72 -2.39 -3.03
CA LYS A 42 10.94 -1.70 -3.47
C LYS A 42 10.64 -0.40 -4.22
N PHE A 43 9.61 -0.41 -5.07
CA PHE A 43 9.17 0.78 -5.79
C PHE A 43 8.78 1.90 -4.83
N TRP A 44 7.90 1.63 -3.87
CA TRP A 44 7.45 2.64 -2.91
C TRP A 44 8.59 3.18 -2.04
N LYS A 45 9.47 2.29 -1.58
CA LYS A 45 10.69 2.69 -0.88
C LYS A 45 11.55 3.64 -1.70
N THR A 46 11.73 3.34 -2.98
CA THR A 46 12.56 4.15 -3.88
C THR A 46 11.91 5.50 -4.13
N LEU A 47 10.60 5.51 -4.41
CA LEU A 47 9.83 6.72 -4.68
C LEU A 47 9.81 7.68 -3.48
N LEU A 48 9.68 7.14 -2.26
CA LEU A 48 9.62 7.91 -1.01
C LEU A 48 10.97 8.10 -0.32
N GLY A 49 12.08 7.69 -0.96
CA GLY A 49 13.42 7.87 -0.42
C GLY A 49 13.69 7.10 0.89
N ILE A 50 13.04 5.95 1.09
CA ILE A 50 13.18 5.10 2.28
C ILE A 50 14.21 3.98 2.03
N PRO A 51 15.41 4.03 2.62
CA PRO A 51 16.45 3.02 2.38
C PRO A 51 16.10 1.67 3.01
N SER A 52 15.53 1.67 4.21
CA SER A 52 15.12 0.47 4.94
C SER A 52 13.86 0.78 5.74
N THR A 53 12.82 -0.03 5.55
CA THR A 53 11.63 0.07 6.40
C THR A 53 11.81 -0.69 7.71
N ALA A 54 12.74 -1.64 7.77
CA ALA A 54 12.97 -2.47 8.97
C ALA A 54 13.43 -1.63 10.17
N ASP A 55 14.11 -0.52 9.90
CA ASP A 55 14.65 0.40 10.91
C ASP A 55 13.68 1.54 11.25
N LEU A 56 12.52 1.62 10.59
CA LEU A 56 11.52 2.65 10.88
C LEU A 56 10.75 2.32 12.16
N SER A 57 10.52 3.34 12.98
CA SER A 57 9.56 3.26 14.08
C SER A 57 8.14 3.04 13.54
N ASN A 58 7.23 2.54 14.38
CA ASN A 58 5.82 2.36 14.02
C ASN A 58 5.21 3.65 13.44
N LYS A 59 5.50 4.81 14.05
CA LYS A 59 5.03 6.10 13.57
C LYS A 59 5.55 6.42 12.18
N LYS A 60 6.87 6.27 11.94
CA LYS A 60 7.48 6.55 10.64
C LYS A 60 7.01 5.58 9.55
N PHE A 61 6.75 4.33 9.92
CA PHE A 61 6.18 3.38 9.00
C PHE A 61 4.72 3.69 8.66
N LEU A 62 3.93 4.19 9.62
CA LEU A 62 2.57 4.66 9.35
C LEU A 62 2.58 5.87 8.41
N GLU A 63 3.47 6.85 8.64
CA GLU A 63 3.67 7.99 7.72
C GLU A 63 4.00 7.52 6.30
N PHE A 64 4.89 6.52 6.17
CA PHE A 64 5.20 5.88 4.89
C PHE A 64 3.97 5.24 4.22
N VAL A 65 3.11 4.56 4.97
CA VAL A 65 1.87 3.97 4.44
C VAL A 65 0.88 5.05 4.01
N GLU A 66 0.70 6.11 4.80
CA GLU A 66 -0.18 7.23 4.46
C GLU A 66 0.28 7.97 3.20
N ASP A 67 1.59 8.12 3.01
CA ASP A 67 2.14 8.68 1.77
C ASP A 67 1.79 7.81 0.55
N ILE A 68 1.87 6.47 0.67
CA ILE A 68 1.44 5.54 -0.39
C ILE A 68 -0.05 5.72 -0.69
N LYS A 69 -0.91 5.69 0.35
CA LYS A 69 -2.37 5.85 0.21
C LYS A 69 -2.70 7.18 -0.50
N ARG A 70 -2.06 8.27 -0.08
CA ARG A 70 -2.25 9.60 -0.68
C ARG A 70 -1.85 9.62 -2.15
N ILE A 71 -0.72 9.01 -2.50
CA ILE A 71 -0.26 8.95 -3.90
C ILE A 71 -1.20 8.09 -4.74
N ALA A 72 -1.61 6.91 -4.24
CA ALA A 72 -2.54 6.04 -4.93
C ALA A 72 -3.87 6.75 -5.22
N ALA A 73 -4.44 7.44 -4.24
CA ALA A 73 -5.67 8.20 -4.42
C ALA A 73 -5.49 9.37 -5.40
N SER A 74 -4.40 10.13 -5.28
CA SER A 74 -4.21 11.37 -6.06
C SER A 74 -3.80 11.14 -7.51
N TYR A 75 -3.00 10.09 -7.77
CA TYR A 75 -2.35 9.88 -9.07
C TYR A 75 -2.73 8.58 -9.75
N LEU A 76 -3.15 7.57 -9.00
CA LEU A 76 -3.60 6.29 -9.55
C LEU A 76 -5.13 6.15 -9.54
N MET A 77 -5.84 7.15 -9.02
CA MET A 77 -7.30 7.14 -8.83
C MET A 77 -7.76 5.89 -8.07
N HIS A 78 -6.95 5.40 -7.12
CA HIS A 78 -7.18 4.15 -6.42
C HIS A 78 -7.24 4.37 -4.91
N TYR A 79 -8.34 3.95 -4.28
CA TYR A 79 -8.49 3.99 -2.83
C TYR A 79 -7.90 2.75 -2.18
N ILE A 80 -7.04 2.93 -1.18
CA ILE A 80 -6.51 1.82 -0.37
C ILE A 80 -7.19 1.91 1.01
N PRO A 81 -7.99 0.90 1.39
CA PRO A 81 -8.81 0.93 2.60
C PRO A 81 -7.96 0.86 3.87
N ASP A 82 -8.52 1.34 4.97
CA ASP A 82 -7.93 1.17 6.29
C ASP A 82 -8.07 -0.28 6.82
N PRO A 83 -7.24 -0.71 7.80
CA PRO A 83 -7.17 -2.11 8.21
C PRO A 83 -8.47 -2.73 8.71
N ASN A 84 -9.42 -1.91 9.15
CA ASN A 84 -10.70 -2.32 9.72
C ASN A 84 -11.90 -1.85 8.88
N GLU A 85 -11.65 -1.36 7.67
CA GLU A 85 -12.69 -0.86 6.78
C GLU A 85 -13.25 -2.05 5.98
N ASP A 86 -14.54 -2.32 6.16
CA ASP A 86 -15.22 -3.38 5.43
C ASP A 86 -15.72 -2.82 4.10
N LEU A 87 -15.07 -3.21 3.00
CA LEU A 87 -15.42 -2.77 1.65
C LEU A 87 -16.70 -3.45 1.09
N SER A 88 -17.39 -4.25 1.91
CA SER A 88 -18.53 -5.08 1.46
C SER A 88 -19.84 -4.32 1.21
N GLU A 89 -19.94 -3.02 1.53
CA GLU A 89 -21.23 -2.30 1.47
C GLU A 89 -21.50 -1.49 0.20
N GLU A 90 -20.56 -1.30 -0.74
CA GLU A 90 -20.79 -0.41 -1.91
C GLU A 90 -21.36 -1.09 -3.18
N ILE A 91 -21.79 -2.36 -3.14
CA ILE A 91 -22.36 -3.04 -4.33
C ILE A 91 -23.91 -3.12 -4.34
N ILE A 92 -24.62 -2.66 -3.30
CA ILE A 92 -26.10 -2.75 -3.26
C ILE A 92 -26.77 -1.36 -3.16
N SER A 93 -26.57 -0.49 -4.15
CA SER A 93 -27.52 0.63 -4.39
C SER A 93 -27.40 1.26 -5.78
N GLY A 94 -27.30 0.44 -6.83
CA GLY A 94 -27.09 1.03 -8.15
C GLY A 94 -27.42 0.16 -9.34
N TYR A 95 -28.40 -0.74 -9.27
CA TYR A 95 -29.20 -1.23 -10.40
C TYR A 95 -30.51 -1.84 -9.91
#